data_AF-A0A3D3I1G8-F1
#
_entry.id   AF-A0A3D3I1G8-F1
#
_cell.length_a   1.000
_cell.length_b   1.000
_cell.length_c   1.000
_cell.angle_alpha   90.00
_cell.angle_beta   90.00
_cell.angle_gamma   90.00
#
_symmetry.space_group_name_H-M   'P 1'
#
loop_
_entity.id
_entity.type
_entity.pdbx_description
1 polymer ?
#
loop_
_entity_poly.entity_id
_entity_poly.type
_entity_poly.pdbx_seq_one_letter_code
_entity_poly.pdbx_strand_id
1 'polypeptide(L)' 'MLYGIRRDLQSSLRAEGFNVRVYIPYGEQWYPYFTRRLAERPANLIFIAKATFRK' A
#
# COMPACT_ATOMS: atom_id res chain seq x y z
N MET A 1 1.56 -7.20 3.05
CA MET A 1 1.77 -5.77 2.75
C MET A 1 0.93 -5.35 1.55
N LEU A 2 0.56 -4.07 1.42
CA LEU A 2 -0.23 -3.60 0.27
C LEU A 2 0.67 -3.41 -0.96
N TYR A 3 0.13 -3.73 -2.14
CA TYR A 3 0.79 -3.46 -3.41
C TYR A 3 1.12 -1.96 -3.55
N GLY A 4 2.34 -1.65 -4.02
CA GLY A 4 2.82 -0.28 -4.20
C GLY A 4 3.33 0.43 -2.93
N ILE A 5 3.07 -0.09 -1.73
CA ILE A 5 3.47 0.53 -0.46
C ILE A 5 4.79 -0.05 0.07
N ARG A 6 5.78 0.82 0.34
CA ARG A 6 7.08 0.45 0.95
C ARG A 6 7.78 -0.70 0.22
N ARG A 7 7.96 -0.55 -1.09
CA ARG A 7 8.59 -1.56 -1.97
C ARG A 7 10.03 -1.87 -1.55
N ASP A 8 10.75 -0.87 -1.05
CA ASP A 8 12.07 -0.98 -0.42
C ASP A 8 12.09 -2.05 0.69
N LEU A 9 11.13 -1.95 1.62
CA LEU A 9 11.02 -2.86 2.75
C LEU A 9 10.58 -4.26 2.32
N GLN A 10 9.70 -4.36 1.32
CA GLN A 10 9.31 -5.67 0.77
C GLN A 10 10.54 -6.41 0.22
N SER A 11 11.40 -5.70 -0.50
CA SER A 11 12.63 -6.25 -1.07
C SER A 11 13.64 -6.62 0.01
N SER A 12 13.83 -5.77 1.02
CA SER A 12 14.78 -6.05 2.12
C SER A 12 14.35 -7.29 2.89
N LEU A 13 13.09 -7.37 3.30
CA LEU A 13 12.56 -8.52 4.04
C LEU A 13 12.68 -9.82 3.24
N ARG A 14 12.48 -9.75 1.92
CA ARG A 14 12.65 -10.94 1.06
C ARG A 14 14.12 -11.36 0.97
N ALA A 15 15.05 -10.40 0.90
CA ALA A 15 16.49 -10.65 0.88
C ALA A 15 16.99 -11.23 2.21
N GLU A 16 16.39 -10.83 3.32
CA GLU A 16 16.63 -11.39 4.66
C GLU A 16 16.05 -12.81 4.85
N GLY A 17 15.37 -13.36 3.85
CA GLY A 17 14.86 -14.73 3.86
C GLY A 17 13.43 -14.87 4.41
N PHE A 18 12.75 -13.77 4.75
CA PHE A 18 11.37 -13.83 5.22
C PHE A 18 10.36 -14.12 4.10
N ASN A 19 9.29 -14.81 4.47
CA ASN A 19 8.13 -14.99 3.59
C ASN A 19 7.29 -13.71 3.55
N VAL A 20 7.38 -12.98 2.43
CA VAL A 20 6.63 -11.74 2.20
C VAL A 20 5.38 -12.03 1.36
N ARG A 21 4.21 -11.61 1.84
CA ARG A 21 2.94 -11.67 1.09
C ARG A 21 2.46 -10.27 0.73
N VAL A 22 2.15 -10.06 -0.56
CA VAL A 22 1.62 -8.80 -1.09
C VAL A 22 0.13 -8.97 -1.40
N TYR A 23 -0.69 -8.05 -0.88
CA TYR A 23 -2.12 -7.98 -1.15
C TYR A 23 -2.35 -7.12 -2.39
N ILE A 24 -2.89 -7.74 -3.44
CA ILE A 24 -3.17 -7.12 -4.73
C ILE A 24 -4.70 -7.08 -4.92
N PRO A 25 -5.32 -5.90 -4.80
CA PRO A 25 -6.70 -5.71 -5.25
C PRO A 25 -6.73 -5.65 -6.79
N TYR A 26 -7.72 -6.29 -7.41
CA TYR A 26 -7.93 -6.30 -8.87
C TYR A 26 -9.43 -6.23 -9.20
N GLY A 27 -9.75 -5.85 -10.44
CA GLY A 27 -11.12 -5.75 -10.95
C GLY A 27 -11.54 -4.32 -11.35
N GLU A 28 -12.65 -4.23 -12.08
CA GLU A 28 -13.15 -2.96 -12.64
C GLU A 28 -13.67 -1.99 -11.57
N GLN A 29 -14.15 -2.52 -10.44
CA GLN A 29 -14.68 -1.74 -9.32
C GLN A 29 -13.58 -1.23 -8.37
N TRP A 30 -12.46 -0.76 -8.93
CA TRP A 30 -11.32 -0.26 -8.17
C TRP A 30 -11.66 1.02 -7.39
N TYR A 31 -12.51 1.89 -7.94
CA TYR A 31 -12.81 3.20 -7.36
C TYR A 31 -13.60 3.10 -6.03
N PRO A 32 -14.72 2.36 -5.94
CA PRO A 32 -15.40 2.13 -4.65
C PRO A 32 -14.53 1.42 -3.61
N TYR A 33 -13.68 0.48 -4.06
CA TYR A 33 -12.75 -0.21 -3.16
C TYR A 33 -11.71 0.76 -2.57
N PHE A 34 -11.16 1.63 -3.40
CA PHE A 34 -10.16 2.63 -2.99
C PHE A 34 -10.74 3.67 -2.04
N THR A 35 -11.90 4.26 -2.35
CA THR A 35 -12.54 5.27 -1.51
C THR A 35 -12.93 4.70 -0.14
N ARG A 36 -13.40 3.45 -0.07
CA ARG A 36 -13.65 2.77 1.20
C ARG A 36 -12.38 2.62 2.04
N ARG A 37 -11.26 2.19 1.44
CA ARG A 37 -9.95 2.06 2.12
C ARG A 37 -9.39 3.40 2.61
N LEU A 38 -9.68 4.49 1.90
CA LEU A 38 -9.33 5.84 2.33
C LEU A 38 -10.16 6.29 3.53
N ALA A 39 -11.48 6.05 3.49
CA ALA A 39 -12.41 6.47 4.53
C ALA A 39 -12.26 5.70 5.85
N GLU A 40 -11.79 4.45 5.80
CA GLU A 40 -11.65 3.58 6.98
C GLU A 40 -10.69 4.13 8.06
N ARG A 41 -9.65 4.89 7.69
CA ARG A 41 -8.71 5.50 8.64
C ARG A 41 -8.19 6.86 8.15
N PRO A 42 -8.50 7.98 8.83
CA PRO A 42 -8.01 9.31 8.45
C PRO A 42 -6.48 9.39 8.36
N ALA A 43 -5.76 8.58 9.14
CA ALA A 43 -4.30 8.48 9.11
C ALA A 43 -3.75 8.01 7.74
N ASN A 44 -4.53 7.26 6.95
CA ASN A 44 -4.13 6.83 5.61
C ASN A 44 -3.98 8.03 4.65
N LEU A 45 -4.75 9.10 4.86
CA LEU A 45 -4.66 10.33 4.06
C LEU A 45 -3.30 11.02 4.27
N ILE A 46 -2.83 11.09 5.52
CA ILE A 46 -1.51 11.65 5.86
C ILE A 46 -0.39 10.82 5.22
N PHE A 47 -0.54 9.50 5.23
CA PHE A 47 0.43 8.59 4.61
C PHE A 47 0.52 8.80 3.09
N ILE A 48 -0.62 8.94 2.42
CA ILE A 48 -0.67 9.21 0.97
C ILE A 48 -0.11 10.60 0.66
N ALA A 49 -0.48 11.63 1.42
CA ALA A 49 0.09 12.97 1.25
C ALA A 49 1.63 12.92 1.34
N LYS A 50 2.17 12.26 2.36
CA LYS A 50 3.63 12.06 2.48
C LYS A 50 4.24 11.29 1.31
N ALA A 51 3.54 10.29 0.77
CA ALA A 51 4.00 9.54 -0.40
C ALA A 51 4.00 10.38 -1.69
N THR A 52 3.05 11.32 -1.85
CA THR A 52 2.99 12.23 -3.00
C THR A 52 4.06 13.34 -2.92
N PHE A 53 4.39 13.82 -1.73
CA PHE A 53 5.39 14.88 -1.53
C PHE A 53 6.84 14.37 -1.45
N ARG A 54 7.06 13.07 -1.31
CA ARG A 54 8.40 12.47 -1.31
C ARG A 54 8.75 12.06 -2.74
N LYS A 55 9.18 13.02 -3.55
CA LYS A 55 9.92 12.77 -4.80
C LYS A 55 11.26 12.13 -4.48
#